data_AF-A0A1I0B7K7-F1
#
_entry.id   AF-A0A1I0B7K7-F1
#
_cell.length_a   1.000
_cell.length_b   1.000
_cell.length_c   1.000
_cell.angle_alpha   90.00
_cell.angle_beta   90.00
_cell.angle_gamma   90.00
#
_symmetry.space_group_name_H-M   'P 1'
#
loop_
_entity.id
_entity.type
_entity.pdbx_description
1 polymer ?
#
loop_
_entity_poly.entity_id
_entity_poly.type
_entity_poly.pdbx_seq_one_letter_code
_entity_poly.pdbx_strand_id
1 'polypeptide(L)'
;MTLIRNFALALIAMTFAGFAMAQQQQPDQVSQIAELVGLSADQEAEIREIMQETQGELRELQAEATEVQQQLQDQIGPDYDEGAIREDAARLGELNGEMTALSTLMQARIDSVFTEEQRNTLEQRMREMQRQQQQMRQQMQQRQMQQQQQMQ
;
A
#
# COMPACT_ATOMS: atom_id res chain seq x y z
N MET A 1 -20.28 -9.22 3.56
CA MET A 1 -19.91 -7.78 3.50
C MET A 1 -18.59 -7.52 4.22
N THR A 2 -17.52 -8.22 3.83
CA THR A 2 -16.20 -8.16 4.51
C THR A 2 -15.04 -8.07 3.52
N LEU A 3 -15.33 -8.03 2.21
CA LEU A 3 -14.33 -8.03 1.14
C LEU A 3 -13.99 -6.61 0.64
N ILE A 4 -14.93 -5.66 0.74
CA ILE A 4 -14.74 -4.23 0.42
C ILE A 4 -13.64 -3.60 1.31
N ARG A 5 -13.49 -4.11 2.55
CA ARG A 5 -12.60 -3.54 3.55
C ARG A 5 -11.11 -3.90 3.36
N ASN A 6 -10.78 -4.86 2.49
CA ASN A 6 -9.41 -5.37 2.36
C ASN A 6 -8.68 -4.87 1.11
N PHE A 7 -9.29 -4.02 0.27
CA PHE A 7 -8.62 -3.47 -0.90
C PHE A 7 -7.50 -2.48 -0.54
N ALA A 8 -7.63 -1.84 0.63
CA ALA A 8 -6.63 -0.93 1.21
C ALA A 8 -5.25 -1.56 1.39
N LEU A 9 -5.22 -2.88 1.64
CA LEU A 9 -4.04 -3.57 2.17
C LEU A 9 -3.17 -4.22 1.10
N ALA A 10 -3.59 -4.21 -0.17
CA ALA A 10 -2.80 -4.80 -1.25
C ALA A 10 -1.69 -3.86 -1.78
N LEU A 11 -1.70 -2.57 -1.41
CA LEU A 11 -0.74 -1.57 -1.90
C LEU A 11 0.48 -1.34 -0.99
N ILE A 12 0.56 -1.95 0.20
CA ILE A 12 1.61 -1.64 1.20
C ILE A 12 2.56 -2.85 1.47
N ALA A 13 2.78 -3.72 0.48
CA ALA A 13 3.64 -4.91 0.68
C ALA A 13 5.05 -4.83 0.05
N MET A 14 5.49 -3.69 -0.50
CA MET A 14 6.81 -3.61 -1.16
C MET A 14 7.59 -2.30 -0.90
N THR A 15 7.75 -1.86 0.34
CA THR A 15 8.57 -0.67 0.66
C THR A 15 9.65 -0.86 1.73
N PHE A 16 10.06 -2.10 2.04
CA PHE A 16 11.17 -2.33 2.99
C PHE A 16 12.33 -3.20 2.49
N ALA A 17 12.54 -3.31 1.18
CA ALA A 17 13.79 -3.87 0.65
C ALA A 17 14.29 -3.02 -0.51
N GLY A 18 15.41 -2.33 -0.26
CA GLY A 18 16.04 -1.44 -1.22
C GLY A 18 16.32 -2.11 -2.56
N PHE A 19 15.86 -1.45 -3.62
CA PHE A 19 16.45 -1.52 -4.94
C PHE A 19 16.44 -0.09 -5.51
N ALA A 20 17.44 0.69 -5.12
CA ALA A 20 18.02 1.61 -6.09
C ALA A 20 18.50 0.74 -7.27
N MET A 21 18.21 1.14 -8.51
CA MET A 21 18.49 0.45 -9.78
C MET A 21 17.32 -0.39 -10.35
N ALA A 22 16.20 0.26 -10.65
CA ALA A 22 15.44 0.01 -11.88
C ALA A 22 14.44 1.16 -12.11
N GLN A 23 14.85 2.18 -12.86
CA GLN A 23 13.92 3.07 -13.55
C GLN A 23 13.33 2.31 -14.76
N GLN A 24 12.83 1.09 -14.53
CA GLN A 24 11.93 0.43 -15.47
C GLN A 24 10.55 0.92 -15.08
N GLN A 25 9.91 1.64 -16.01
CA GLN A 25 8.52 2.08 -15.97
C GLN A 25 7.70 1.08 -15.17
N GLN A 26 7.40 1.41 -13.90
CA GLN A 26 6.39 0.67 -13.17
C GLN A 26 5.14 0.77 -14.05
N PRO A 27 4.54 -0.36 -14.43
CA PRO A 27 3.36 -0.33 -15.28
C PRO A 27 2.33 0.54 -14.58
N ASP A 28 1.75 1.46 -15.34
CA ASP A 28 0.87 2.47 -14.79
C ASP A 28 -0.31 1.79 -14.11
N GLN A 29 -0.33 1.87 -12.78
CA GLN A 29 -1.30 1.14 -11.97
C GLN A 29 -2.72 1.69 -12.20
N VAL A 30 -2.83 2.98 -12.50
CA VAL A 30 -4.12 3.60 -12.79
C VAL A 30 -4.64 3.13 -14.15
N SER A 31 -3.80 3.09 -15.18
CA SER A 31 -4.22 2.62 -16.51
C SER A 31 -4.60 1.14 -16.51
N GLN A 32 -3.95 0.30 -15.72
CA GLN A 32 -4.34 -1.11 -15.57
C GLN A 32 -5.73 -1.27 -14.93
N ILE A 33 -6.02 -0.46 -13.91
CA ILE A 33 -7.35 -0.44 -13.31
C ILE A 33 -8.38 0.11 -14.31
N ALA A 34 -8.01 1.15 -15.07
CA ALA A 34 -8.83 1.75 -16.10
C ALA A 34 -9.27 0.72 -17.16
N GLU A 35 -8.34 -0.07 -17.68
CA GLU A 35 -8.64 -1.14 -18.63
C GLU A 35 -9.51 -2.24 -18.00
N LEU A 36 -9.29 -2.56 -16.72
CA LEU A 36 -9.96 -3.66 -16.03
C LEU A 36 -11.43 -3.37 -15.72
N VAL A 37 -11.77 -2.14 -15.34
CA VAL A 37 -13.14 -1.75 -14.99
C VAL A 37 -13.81 -0.84 -16.01
N GLY A 38 -13.09 -0.41 -17.06
CA GLY A 38 -13.59 0.54 -18.05
C GLY A 38 -13.75 1.94 -17.47
N LEU A 39 -12.69 2.51 -16.90
CA LEU A 39 -12.70 3.91 -16.48
C LEU A 39 -12.76 4.85 -17.68
N SER A 40 -13.46 5.97 -17.53
CA SER A 40 -13.35 7.09 -18.47
C SER A 40 -12.02 7.81 -18.31
N ALA A 41 -11.62 8.59 -19.33
CA ALA A 41 -10.42 9.43 -19.25
C ALA A 41 -10.51 10.45 -18.10
N ASP A 42 -11.70 10.97 -17.81
CA ASP A 42 -11.93 11.90 -16.70
C ASP A 42 -11.75 11.20 -15.34
N GLN A 43 -12.31 9.99 -15.18
CA GLN A 43 -12.12 9.19 -13.96
C GLN A 43 -10.64 8.81 -13.75
N GLU A 44 -9.93 8.49 -14.84
CA GLU A 44 -8.50 8.19 -14.79
C GLU A 44 -7.68 9.41 -14.36
N ALA A 45 -8.00 10.60 -14.91
CA ALA A 45 -7.34 11.85 -14.53
C ALA A 45 -7.60 12.21 -13.06
N GLU A 46 -8.83 12.07 -12.59
CA GLU A 46 -9.20 12.35 -11.20
C GLU A 46 -8.49 11.42 -10.21
N ILE A 47 -8.40 10.12 -10.51
CA ILE A 47 -7.65 9.16 -9.68
C ILE A 47 -6.17 9.53 -9.63
N ARG A 48 -5.57 9.95 -10.76
CA ARG A 48 -4.16 10.37 -10.81
C ARG A 48 -3.92 11.61 -9.97
N GLU A 49 -4.82 12.59 -10.03
CA GLU A 49 -4.74 13.81 -9.22
C GLU A 49 -4.80 13.47 -7.72
N ILE A 50 -5.78 12.67 -7.29
CA ILE A 50 -5.90 12.20 -5.90
C ILE A 50 -4.60 11.52 -5.44
N MET A 51 -4.03 10.65 -6.28
CA MET A 51 -2.78 9.95 -5.95
C MET A 51 -1.58 10.89 -5.88
N GLN A 52 -1.49 11.88 -6.77
CA GLN A 52 -0.38 12.84 -6.80
C GLN A 52 -0.40 13.77 -5.58
N GLU A 53 -1.57 14.31 -5.24
CA GLU A 53 -1.79 15.13 -4.04
C GLU A 53 -1.37 14.35 -2.79
N THR A 54 -1.94 13.16 -2.61
CA THR A 54 -1.68 12.32 -1.43
C THR A 54 -0.20 11.92 -1.34
N GLN A 55 0.45 11.60 -2.47
CA GLN A 55 1.87 11.26 -2.48
C GLN A 55 2.77 12.42 -2.09
N GLY A 56 2.41 13.66 -2.44
CA GLY A 56 3.13 14.85 -2.00
C GLY A 56 3.10 14.96 -0.47
N GLU A 57 1.90 14.97 0.10
CA GLU A 57 1.69 15.07 1.54
C GLU A 57 2.32 13.91 2.32
N LEU A 58 2.19 12.66 1.84
CA LEU A 58 2.83 11.50 2.48
C LEU A 58 4.36 11.59 2.49
N ARG A 59 4.98 12.18 1.45
CA ARG A 59 6.45 12.35 1.42
C ARG A 59 6.91 13.36 2.45
N GLU A 60 6.16 14.43 2.65
CA GLU A 60 6.46 15.44 3.67
C GLU A 60 6.34 14.84 5.08
N LEU A 61 5.23 14.16 5.38
CA LEU A 61 5.02 13.48 6.65
C LEU A 61 6.08 12.41 6.93
N GLN A 62 6.46 11.64 5.91
CA GLN A 62 7.50 10.61 6.04
C GLN A 62 8.88 11.22 6.30
N ALA A 63 9.21 12.35 5.66
CA ALA A 63 10.46 13.05 5.89
C ALA A 63 10.53 13.58 7.33
N GLU A 64 9.44 14.19 7.82
CA GLU A 64 9.35 14.66 9.20
C GLU A 64 9.46 13.49 10.20
N ALA A 65 8.77 12.37 9.93
CA ALA A 65 8.85 11.19 10.79
C ALA A 65 10.28 10.61 10.86
N THR A 66 11.03 10.65 9.76
CA THR A 66 12.45 10.25 9.74
C THR A 66 13.32 11.20 10.55
N GLU A 67 13.07 12.51 10.50
CA GLU A 67 13.79 13.50 11.31
C GLU A 67 13.54 13.28 12.81
N VAL A 68 12.27 13.10 13.22
CA VAL A 68 11.89 12.81 14.60
C VAL A 68 12.51 11.49 15.09
N GLN A 69 12.57 10.45 14.23
CA GLN A 69 13.26 9.20 14.55
C GLN A 69 14.77 9.38 14.75
N GLN A 70 15.40 10.31 14.04
CA GLN A 70 16.81 10.63 14.25
C GLN A 70 17.01 11.35 15.58
N GLN A 71 16.15 12.33 15.90
CA GLN A 71 16.18 13.05 17.17
C GLN A 71 16.05 12.09 18.37
N LEU A 72 15.13 11.12 18.30
CA LEU A 72 14.99 10.07 19.30
C LEU A 72 16.26 9.21 19.46
N GLN A 73 16.97 8.91 18.37
CA GLN A 73 18.23 8.17 18.43
C GLN A 73 19.35 9.00 19.05
N ASP A 74 19.39 10.30 18.79
CA ASP A 74 20.39 11.22 19.33
C ASP A 74 20.25 11.39 20.86
N GLN A 75 19.05 11.14 21.41
CA GLN A 75 18.79 11.12 22.86
C GLN A 75 19.34 9.87 23.57
N ILE A 76 19.84 8.86 22.84
CA ILE A 76 20.40 7.65 23.45
C ILE A 76 21.80 7.95 23.99
N GLY A 77 21.87 8.31 25.27
CA GLY A 77 23.14 8.63 25.94
C GLY A 77 23.01 8.75 27.46
N PRO A 78 24.14 8.96 28.17
CA PRO A 78 24.16 9.13 29.62
C PRO A 78 23.43 10.39 30.09
N ASP A 79 23.31 11.41 29.22
CA ASP A 79 22.68 12.71 29.49
C ASP A 79 21.32 12.84 28.79
N TYR A 80 20.60 11.73 28.62
CA TYR A 80 19.30 11.72 27.93
C TYR A 80 18.28 12.67 28.58
N ASP A 81 17.45 13.31 27.75
CA ASP A 81 16.31 14.09 28.22
C ASP A 81 15.01 13.27 28.07
N GLU A 82 14.43 12.84 29.19
CA GLU A 82 13.17 12.08 29.20
C GLU A 82 12.01 12.90 28.61
N GLY A 83 11.98 14.21 28.85
CA GLY A 83 10.94 15.10 28.33
C GLY A 83 10.98 15.15 26.81
N ALA A 84 12.17 15.39 26.25
CA ALA A 84 12.38 15.38 24.81
C ALA A 84 12.02 14.03 24.17
N ILE A 85 12.45 12.91 24.76
CA ILE A 85 12.10 11.57 24.26
C ILE A 85 10.57 11.37 24.21
N ARG A 86 9.84 11.79 25.24
CA ARG A 86 8.38 11.65 25.30
C ARG A 86 7.68 12.55 24.29
N GLU A 87 8.17 13.77 24.10
CA GLU A 87 7.65 14.73 23.12
C GLU A 87 7.84 14.22 21.68
N ASP A 88 9.07 13.82 21.33
CA ASP A 88 9.39 13.28 20.01
C ASP A 88 8.62 11.99 19.72
N ALA A 89 8.47 11.11 20.72
CA ALA A 89 7.67 9.90 20.58
C ALA A 89 6.19 10.20 20.36
N ALA A 90 5.63 11.23 21.01
CA ALA A 90 4.27 11.67 20.80
C ALA A 90 4.09 12.24 19.39
N ARG A 91 5.04 13.06 18.92
CA ARG A 91 5.05 13.60 17.55
C ARG A 91 5.11 12.49 16.51
N LEU A 92 5.95 11.48 16.72
CA LEU A 92 6.01 10.31 15.83
C LEU A 92 4.69 9.54 15.79
N GLY A 93 3.97 9.46 16.91
CA GLY A 93 2.62 8.89 16.98
C GLY A 93 1.60 9.69 16.16
N GLU A 94 1.63 11.01 16.27
CA GLU A 94 0.78 11.92 15.49
C GLU A 94 1.03 11.78 13.99
N LEU A 95 2.29 11.85 13.55
CA LEU A 95 2.69 11.69 12.15
C LEU A 95 2.23 10.34 11.56
N ASN A 96 2.37 9.25 12.31
CA ASN A 96 1.85 7.94 11.89
C ASN A 96 0.32 7.93 11.77
N GLY A 97 -0.37 8.61 12.68
CA GLY A 97 -1.83 8.80 12.63
C GLY A 97 -2.26 9.57 11.39
N GLU A 98 -1.59 10.67 11.08
CA GLU A 98 -1.85 11.48 9.90
C GLU A 98 -1.60 10.71 8.60
N MET A 99 -0.46 10.02 8.48
CA MET A 99 -0.18 9.17 7.31
C MET A 99 -1.24 8.08 7.12
N THR A 100 -1.73 7.48 8.22
CA THR A 100 -2.80 6.47 8.19
C THR A 100 -4.12 7.09 7.73
N ALA A 101 -4.47 8.25 8.26
CA ALA A 101 -5.69 8.98 7.89
C ALA A 101 -5.64 9.37 6.40
N LEU A 102 -4.53 9.95 5.95
CA LEU A 102 -4.31 10.38 4.58
C LEU A 102 -4.38 9.19 3.60
N SER A 103 -3.75 8.07 3.92
CA SER A 103 -3.83 6.85 3.11
C SER A 103 -5.28 6.31 3.02
N THR A 104 -6.02 6.36 4.13
CA THR A 104 -7.43 5.93 4.17
C THR A 104 -8.32 6.87 3.36
N LEU A 105 -8.08 8.18 3.46
CA LEU A 105 -8.81 9.20 2.72
C LEU A 105 -8.54 9.09 1.22
N MET A 106 -7.28 8.89 0.80
CA MET A 106 -6.93 8.64 -0.59
C MET A 106 -7.74 7.47 -1.15
N GLN A 107 -7.79 6.35 -0.42
CA GLN A 107 -8.56 5.19 -0.85
C GLN A 107 -10.07 5.49 -0.95
N ALA A 108 -10.63 6.20 0.03
CA ALA A 108 -12.04 6.57 0.02
C ALA A 108 -12.38 7.53 -1.15
N ARG A 109 -11.50 8.50 -1.42
CA ARG A 109 -11.62 9.42 -2.57
C ARG A 109 -11.59 8.64 -3.89
N ILE A 110 -10.63 7.74 -4.06
CA ILE A 110 -10.53 6.88 -5.25
C ILE A 110 -11.79 6.01 -5.42
N ASP A 111 -12.28 5.37 -4.35
CA ASP A 111 -13.52 4.55 -4.39
C ASP A 111 -14.75 5.35 -4.85
N SER A 112 -14.80 6.64 -4.49
CA SER A 112 -15.90 7.53 -4.84
C SER A 112 -15.93 7.91 -6.34
N VAL A 113 -14.80 7.82 -7.04
CA VAL A 113 -14.72 8.08 -8.49
C VAL A 113 -15.38 6.96 -9.30
N PHE A 114 -15.35 5.72 -8.80
CA PHE A 114 -15.97 4.58 -9.48
C PHE A 114 -17.50 4.63 -9.41
N THR A 115 -18.16 4.08 -10.43
CA THR A 115 -19.58 3.73 -10.35
C THR A 115 -19.78 2.44 -9.55
N GLU A 116 -21.02 2.18 -9.11
CA GLU A 116 -21.34 0.93 -8.42
C GLU A 116 -21.09 -0.30 -9.31
N GLU A 117 -21.38 -0.20 -10.60
CA GLU A 117 -21.11 -1.26 -11.57
C GLU A 117 -19.60 -1.53 -11.71
N GLN A 118 -18.78 -0.47 -11.80
CA GLN A 118 -17.32 -0.59 -11.85
C GLN A 118 -16.75 -1.21 -10.57
N ARG A 119 -17.25 -0.80 -9.39
CA ARG A 119 -16.87 -1.43 -8.10
C ARG A 119 -17.21 -2.90 -8.05
N ASN A 120 -18.43 -3.27 -8.48
CA ASN A 120 -18.86 -4.66 -8.52
C ASN A 120 -18.02 -5.50 -9.49
N THR A 121 -17.68 -4.93 -10.65
CA THR A 121 -16.81 -5.56 -11.66
C THR A 121 -15.41 -5.80 -11.11
N LEU A 122 -14.82 -4.80 -10.46
CA LEU A 122 -13.54 -4.91 -9.78
C LEU A 122 -13.56 -6.02 -8.73
N GLU A 123 -14.58 -6.05 -7.87
CA GLU A 123 -14.71 -7.07 -6.82
C GLU A 123 -14.82 -8.48 -7.40
N GLN A 124 -15.56 -8.66 -8.51
CA GLN A 124 -15.66 -9.93 -9.20
C GLN A 124 -14.31 -10.40 -9.75
N ARG A 125 -13.59 -9.54 -10.48
CA ARG A 125 -12.26 -9.83 -11.03
C ARG A 125 -11.26 -10.21 -9.95
N MET A 126 -11.32 -9.53 -8.82
CA MET A 126 -10.42 -9.80 -7.70
C MET A 126 -10.71 -11.14 -7.04
N ARG A 127 -11.98 -11.52 -6.91
CA ARG A 127 -12.37 -12.87 -6.45
C ARG A 127 -11.93 -13.96 -7.43
N GLU A 128 -11.96 -13.70 -8.74
CA GLU A 128 -11.43 -14.63 -9.75
C GLU A 128 -9.92 -14.80 -9.62
N MET A 129 -9.18 -13.68 -9.52
CA MET A 129 -7.72 -13.69 -9.36
C MET A 129 -7.29 -14.40 -8.07
N GLN A 130 -7.97 -14.16 -6.95
CA GLN A 130 -7.70 -14.85 -5.69
C GLN A 130 -7.92 -16.36 -5.81
N ARG A 131 -9.00 -16.80 -6.48
CA ARG A 131 -9.27 -18.22 -6.72
C ARG A 131 -8.18 -18.85 -7.60
N GLN A 132 -7.75 -18.16 -8.65
CA GLN A 132 -6.68 -18.64 -9.51
C GLN A 132 -5.35 -18.78 -8.76
N GLN A 133 -4.99 -17.80 -7.92
CA GLN A 133 -3.81 -17.89 -7.07
C GLN A 133 -3.87 -19.06 -6.10
N GLN A 134 -5.02 -19.31 -5.47
CA GLN A 134 -5.20 -20.44 -4.57
C GLN A 134 -5.01 -21.78 -5.31
N GLN A 135 -5.56 -21.92 -6.52
CA GLN A 135 -5.36 -23.11 -7.35
C GLN A 135 -3.89 -23.31 -7.73
N MET A 136 -3.19 -22.25 -8.13
CA MET A 136 -1.76 -22.33 -8.45
C MET A 136 -0.92 -22.75 -7.23
N ARG A 137 -1.20 -22.18 -6.05
CA ARG A 137 -0.53 -22.56 -4.80
C ARG A 137 -0.74 -24.04 -4.46
N GLN A 138 -1.96 -24.56 -4.64
CA GLN A 138 -2.26 -25.98 -4.43
C GLN A 138 -1.51 -26.88 -5.42
N GLN A 139 -1.48 -26.51 -6.71
CA GLN A 139 -0.72 -27.27 -7.71
C GLN A 139 0.79 -27.29 -7.44
N MET A 140 1.36 -26.15 -7.02
CA MET A 140 2.77 -26.05 -6.64
C MET A 140 3.10 -26.93 -5.44
N GLN A 141 2.25 -26.93 -4.40
CA GLN A 141 2.41 -27.80 -3.24
C GLN A 141 2.34 -29.28 -3.61
N GLN A 142 1.41 -29.67 -4.49
CA GLN A 142 1.31 -31.05 -4.97
C GLN A 142 2.56 -31.49 -5.76
N ARG A 143 3.12 -30.63 -6.62
CA ARG A 143 4.36 -30.95 -7.34
C ARG A 143 5.56 -31.09 -6.41
N GLN A 144 5.69 -30.24 -5.39
CA GLN A 144 6.75 -30.36 -4.39
C GLN A 144 6.66 -31.68 -3.61
N MET A 145 5.45 -32.08 -3.20
CA MET A 145 5.21 -33.35 -2.53
C MET A 145 5.57 -34.56 -3.42
N GLN A 146 5.21 -34.53 -4.70
CA GLN A 146 5.57 -35.59 -5.65
C GLN A 146 7.08 -35.68 -5.92
N GLN A 147 7.78 -34.55 -6.01
CA GLN A 147 9.24 -34.54 -6.13
C GLN A 147 9.94 -35.08 -4.89
N GLN A 148 9.44 -34.76 -3.69
CA GLN A 148 9.99 -35.31 -2.45
C GLN A 148 9.81 -36.83 -2.33
N GLN A 149 8.67 -37.37 -2.81
CA GLN A 149 8.43 -38.82 -2.82
C GLN A 149 9.27 -39.57 -3.87
N GLN A 150 9.70 -38.91 -4.95
CA GLN A 150 10.60 -39.52 -5.95
C GLN A 150 12.08 -39.50 -5.55
N MET A 151 12.46 -38.70 -4.54
CA MET A 151 13.82 -38.61 -4.01
C MET A 151 14.06 -39.48 -2.77
N GLN A 152 13.05 -40.24 -2.33
CA GLN A 152 13.14 -41.27 -1.28
C GLN A 152 13.02 -42.65 -1.91
#